data_AF-A0A519BTB0-F1
#
_entry.id   AF-A0A519BTB0-F1
#
_cell.length_a   1.000
_cell.length_b   1.000
_cell.length_c   1.000
_cell.angle_alpha   90.00
_cell.angle_beta   90.00
_cell.angle_gamma   90.00
#
_symmetry.space_group_name_H-M   'P 1'
#
loop_
_entity.id
_entity.type
_entity.pdbx_description
1 polymer ?
#
loop_
_entity_poly.entity_id
_entity_poly.type
_entity_poly.pdbx_seq_one_letter_code
_entity_poly.pdbx_strand_id
1 'polypeptide(L)'
;MNKTFKIILGIVLVVFLFYLVMPKSDKAGISGNFAKCLSDNGAKMYGASWCGACKKQKEIFGSSFKHVNYIECASSGGGQSATCSSANIEAYPTWEFSDGSRTSSVLGVNQLAQLTGCSLE
;
A
#
# COMPACT_ATOMS: atom_id res chain seq x y z
N MET A 1 -35.62 19.32 31.73
CA MET A 1 -34.71 19.36 30.56
C MET A 1 -34.94 20.65 29.79
N ASN A 2 -34.00 21.60 29.88
CA ASN A 2 -34.19 22.97 29.39
C ASN A 2 -34.15 23.03 27.83
N LYS A 3 -34.85 23.97 27.20
CA LYS A 3 -34.94 24.08 25.72
C LYS A 3 -33.54 24.21 25.09
N THR A 4 -32.65 24.95 25.73
CA THR A 4 -31.27 25.19 25.29
C THR A 4 -30.44 23.90 25.25
N PHE A 5 -30.65 23.00 26.21
CA PHE A 5 -29.95 21.72 26.34
C PHE A 5 -30.38 20.74 25.26
N LYS A 6 -31.67 20.73 24.88
CA LYS A 6 -32.15 19.96 23.74
C LYS A 6 -31.53 20.44 22.42
N ILE A 7 -31.36 21.75 22.25
CA ILE A 7 -30.72 22.34 21.06
C ILE A 7 -29.23 21.98 21.01
N ILE A 8 -28.51 22.14 22.12
CA ILE A 8 -27.08 21.79 22.20
C ILE A 8 -26.87 20.29 21.94
N LEU A 9 -27.71 19.43 22.54
CA LEU A 9 -27.64 17.99 22.32
C LEU A 9 -27.89 17.63 20.86
N GLY A 10 -28.83 18.31 20.20
CA GLY A 10 -29.09 18.14 18.78
C GLY A 10 -27.89 18.55 17.91
N ILE A 11 -27.27 19.71 18.18
CA ILE A 11 -26.10 20.18 17.43
C ILE A 11 -24.91 19.22 17.60
N VAL A 12 -24.65 18.76 18.82
CA VAL A 12 -23.57 17.80 19.11
C VAL A 12 -23.82 16.48 18.38
N LEU A 13 -25.05 15.97 18.39
CA LEU A 13 -25.42 14.77 17.63
C LEU A 13 -25.22 14.95 16.13
N VAL A 14 -25.62 16.10 15.57
CA VAL A 14 -25.46 16.38 14.14
C VAL A 14 -23.98 16.50 13.75
N VAL A 15 -23.15 17.18 14.56
CA VAL A 15 -21.71 17.28 14.31
C VAL A 15 -21.04 15.92 14.43
N PHE A 16 -21.42 15.10 15.41
CA PHE A 16 -20.90 13.76 15.58
C PHE A 16 -21.28 12.86 14.39
N LEU A 17 -22.55 12.87 13.98
CA LEU A 17 -23.01 12.14 12.79
C LEU A 17 -22.29 12.63 11.53
N PHE A 18 -22.07 13.94 11.39
CA PHE A 18 -21.33 14.51 10.27
C PHE A 18 -19.86 14.06 10.25
N TYR A 19 -19.21 13.99 11.41
CA TYR A 19 -17.86 13.44 11.56
C TYR A 19 -17.76 11.96 11.15
N LEU A 20 -18.81 11.17 11.42
CA LEU A 20 -18.86 9.76 11.03
C LEU A 20 -19.04 9.58 9.52
N VAL A 21 -19.68 10.53 8.84
CA VAL A 21 -19.98 10.47 7.40
C VAL A 21 -18.91 11.16 6.55
N MET A 22 -18.03 11.98 7.14
CA MET A 22 -16.92 12.58 6.40
C MET A 22 -16.00 11.49 5.81
N PRO A 23 -15.79 11.47 4.48
CA PRO A 23 -14.82 10.57 3.89
C PRO A 23 -13.44 10.89 4.46
N LYS A 24 -12.74 9.87 4.96
CA LYS A 24 -11.35 10.02 5.34
C LYS A 24 -10.59 10.40 4.07
N SER A 25 -10.02 11.61 4.05
CA SER A 25 -9.19 12.08 2.95
C SER A 25 -7.99 11.13 2.85
N ASP A 26 -7.99 10.27 1.84
CA ASP A 26 -6.84 9.46 1.52
C ASP A 26 -5.70 10.44 1.21
N LYS A 27 -4.67 10.44 2.06
CA LYS A 27 -3.44 11.19 1.77
C LYS A 27 -3.01 10.88 0.34
N ALA A 28 -2.46 11.87 -0.36
CA ALA A 28 -1.94 11.82 -1.72
C ALA A 28 -0.88 10.73 -1.92
N GLY A 29 -1.29 9.47 -1.89
CA GLY A 29 -0.55 8.31 -2.32
C GLY A 29 -0.93 7.98 -3.77
N ILE A 30 -0.14 7.08 -4.35
CA ILE A 30 -0.39 6.50 -5.68
C ILE A 30 -1.87 6.12 -5.86
N SER A 31 -2.45 6.37 -7.04
CA SER A 31 -3.83 5.99 -7.35
C SER A 31 -4.05 4.47 -7.23
N GLY A 32 -5.24 4.05 -6.79
CA GLY A 32 -5.58 2.63 -6.72
C GLY A 32 -5.50 1.93 -8.09
N ASN A 33 -5.82 2.66 -9.16
CA ASN A 33 -5.75 2.18 -10.54
C ASN A 33 -4.32 1.90 -10.97
N PHE A 34 -3.37 2.79 -10.67
CA PHE A 34 -1.96 2.54 -10.96
C PHE A 34 -1.46 1.31 -10.20
N ALA A 35 -1.72 1.22 -8.89
CA ALA A 35 -1.30 0.08 -8.07
C ALA A 35 -1.86 -1.25 -8.59
N LYS A 36 -3.12 -1.25 -9.03
CA LYS A 36 -3.75 -2.40 -9.69
C LYS A 36 -3.09 -2.71 -11.04
N CYS A 37 -2.81 -1.69 -11.86
CA CYS A 37 -2.14 -1.87 -13.14
C CYS A 37 -0.77 -2.55 -12.99
N LEU A 38 0.01 -2.20 -11.96
CA LEU A 38 1.31 -2.86 -11.69
C LEU A 38 1.12 -4.38 -11.55
N SER A 39 0.19 -4.78 -10.71
CA SER A 39 -0.13 -6.18 -10.44
C SER A 39 -0.68 -6.91 -11.67
N ASP A 40 -1.58 -6.27 -12.41
CA ASP A 40 -2.17 -6.81 -13.64
C ASP A 40 -1.10 -7.00 -14.74
N ASN A 41 -0.06 -6.16 -14.76
CA ASN A 41 1.11 -6.30 -15.64
C ASN A 41 2.22 -7.20 -15.06
N GLY A 42 1.90 -7.98 -14.03
CA GLY A 42 2.79 -9.01 -13.50
C GLY A 42 3.89 -8.51 -12.56
N ALA A 43 3.89 -7.23 -12.17
CA ALA A 43 4.84 -6.74 -11.18
C ALA A 43 4.53 -7.32 -9.79
N LYS A 44 5.57 -7.81 -9.12
CA LYS A 44 5.50 -8.38 -7.77
C LYS A 44 6.51 -7.70 -6.87
N MET A 45 6.14 -7.49 -5.61
CA MET A 45 7.05 -6.98 -4.59
C MET A 45 7.28 -8.06 -3.53
N TYR A 46 8.51 -8.55 -3.43
CA TYR A 46 8.95 -9.41 -2.34
C TYR A 46 9.49 -8.54 -1.21
N GLY A 47 9.02 -8.76 0.02
CA GLY A 47 9.53 -8.02 1.16
C GLY A 47 9.12 -8.63 2.49
N ALA A 48 9.61 -8.03 3.57
CA ALA A 48 9.29 -8.45 4.92
C ALA A 48 8.51 -7.38 5.69
N SER A 49 7.55 -7.80 6.51
CA SER A 49 6.75 -6.91 7.36
C SER A 49 7.59 -6.04 8.31
N TRP A 50 8.69 -6.56 8.82
CA TRP A 50 9.63 -5.86 9.70
C TRP A 50 10.69 -5.02 8.96
N CYS A 51 10.77 -5.10 7.63
CA CYS A 51 11.80 -4.44 6.85
C CYS A 51 11.51 -2.94 6.67
N GLY A 52 12.44 -2.08 7.12
CA GLY A 52 12.28 -0.63 7.07
C GLY A 52 12.16 -0.06 5.65
N ALA A 53 12.95 -0.57 4.70
CA ALA A 53 12.85 -0.15 3.29
C ALA A 53 11.52 -0.58 2.66
N CYS A 54 11.01 -1.75 3.04
CA CYS A 54 9.72 -2.27 2.61
C CYS A 54 8.58 -1.40 3.12
N LYS A 55 8.68 -0.93 4.37
CA LYS A 55 7.75 0.05 4.93
C LYS A 55 7.76 1.36 4.14
N LYS A 56 8.94 1.89 3.79
CA LYS A 56 9.06 3.09 2.93
C LYS A 56 8.40 2.89 1.56
N GLN A 57 8.60 1.74 0.92
CA GLN A 57 7.91 1.43 -0.33
C GLN A 57 6.39 1.43 -0.15
N LYS A 58 5.87 0.78 0.90
CA LYS A 58 4.44 0.73 1.22
C LYS A 58 3.86 2.14 1.48
N GLU A 59 4.61 3.01 2.14
CA GLU A 59 4.20 4.39 2.45
C GLU A 59 3.98 5.24 1.18
N ILE A 60 4.75 5.01 0.10
CA ILE A 60 4.54 5.69 -1.20
C ILE A 60 3.15 5.37 -1.77
N PHE A 61 2.66 4.14 -1.58
CA PHE A 61 1.35 3.71 -2.05
C PHE A 61 0.21 4.09 -1.11
N GLY A 62 0.47 4.28 0.18
CA GLY A 62 -0.58 4.50 1.18
C GLY A 62 -1.63 3.37 1.16
N SER A 63 -2.91 3.72 1.15
CA SER A 63 -4.02 2.76 1.14
C SER A 63 -4.12 1.95 -0.15
N SER A 64 -3.55 2.46 -1.26
CA SER A 64 -3.51 1.77 -2.55
C SER A 64 -2.58 0.56 -2.57
N PHE A 65 -1.70 0.40 -1.58
CA PHE A 65 -0.77 -0.74 -1.52
C PHE A 65 -1.51 -2.08 -1.48
N LYS A 66 -2.76 -2.11 -1.00
CA LYS A 66 -3.62 -3.31 -1.01
C LYS A 66 -3.82 -3.92 -2.40
N HIS A 67 -3.58 -3.16 -3.47
CA HIS A 67 -3.68 -3.62 -4.85
C HIS A 67 -2.37 -4.16 -5.42
N VAL A 68 -1.23 -3.95 -4.74
CA VAL A 68 0.08 -4.45 -5.16
C VAL A 68 0.19 -5.94 -4.83
N ASN A 69 0.68 -6.74 -5.78
CA ASN A 69 1.03 -8.14 -5.59
C ASN A 69 2.27 -8.26 -4.68
N TYR A 70 2.04 -8.17 -3.37
CA TYR A 70 3.06 -8.27 -2.35
C TYR A 70 3.20 -9.71 -1.84
N ILE A 71 4.43 -10.22 -1.81
CA ILE A 71 4.79 -11.51 -1.24
C ILE A 71 5.52 -11.29 0.08
N GLU A 72 4.94 -11.78 1.16
CA GLU A 72 5.55 -11.74 2.49
C GLU A 72 6.66 -12.79 2.60
N CYS A 73 7.87 -12.31 2.85
CA CYS A 73 9.08 -13.11 2.96
C CYS A 73 9.47 -13.40 4.41
N ALA A 74 8.85 -12.79 5.43
CA ALA A 74 9.13 -13.18 6.81
C ALA A 74 8.46 -14.53 7.14
N SER A 75 9.24 -15.47 7.69
CA SER A 75 8.72 -16.71 8.28
C SER A 75 8.34 -16.50 9.75
N SER A 76 7.31 -17.20 10.22
CA SER A 76 6.88 -17.18 11.63
C SER A 76 7.93 -17.75 12.58
N GLY A 77 8.79 -18.65 12.11
CA GLY A 77 9.91 -19.23 12.86
C GLY A 77 11.20 -18.40 12.82
N GLY A 78 11.17 -17.20 12.25
CA GLY A 78 12.37 -16.44 11.92
C GLY A 78 12.97 -16.85 10.58
N GLY A 79 13.72 -15.94 9.95
CA GLY A 79 14.31 -16.14 8.63
C GLY A 79 13.35 -15.89 7.46
N GLN A 80 13.75 -16.34 6.27
CA GLN A 80 13.03 -16.13 5.01
C GLN A 80 12.01 -17.25 4.73
N SER A 81 10.84 -16.90 4.20
CA SER A 81 9.79 -17.85 3.82
C SER A 81 10.24 -18.76 2.68
N ALA A 82 9.72 -19.99 2.64
CA ALA A 82 10.07 -20.96 1.60
C ALA A 82 9.78 -20.43 0.18
N THR A 83 8.71 -19.64 0.02
CA THR A 83 8.36 -18.97 -1.24
C THR A 83 9.47 -18.04 -1.72
N CYS A 84 9.99 -17.18 -0.84
CA CYS A 84 11.04 -16.23 -1.21
C CYS A 84 12.41 -16.89 -1.35
N SER A 85 12.70 -17.91 -0.54
CA SER A 85 13.92 -18.72 -0.70
C SER A 85 13.94 -19.47 -2.03
N SER A 86 12.82 -20.07 -2.44
CA SER A 86 12.70 -20.76 -3.74
C SER A 86 12.76 -19.80 -4.92
N ALA A 87 12.31 -18.56 -4.73
CA ALA A 87 12.43 -17.50 -5.70
C ALA A 87 13.83 -16.83 -5.74
N ASN A 88 14.78 -17.29 -4.91
CA ASN A 88 16.12 -16.72 -4.76
C ASN A 88 16.08 -15.21 -4.46
N ILE A 89 15.26 -14.81 -3.49
CA ILE A 89 15.25 -13.42 -3.00
C ILE A 89 16.39 -13.23 -2.01
N GLU A 90 17.28 -12.28 -2.31
CA GLU A 90 18.49 -12.01 -1.53
C GLU A 90 18.38 -10.73 -0.68
N ALA A 91 17.51 -9.80 -1.09
CA ALA A 91 17.33 -8.52 -0.44
C ALA A 91 15.88 -8.03 -0.49
N TYR A 92 15.53 -7.12 0.42
CA TYR A 92 14.20 -6.53 0.50
C TYR A 92 14.24 -4.99 0.44
N PRO A 93 13.27 -4.35 -0.22
CA PRO A 93 12.31 -4.97 -1.13
C PRO A 93 12.99 -5.40 -2.43
N THR A 94 12.46 -6.45 -3.06
CA THR A 94 12.81 -6.81 -4.44
C THR A 94 11.55 -6.77 -5.28
N TRP A 95 11.60 -6.00 -6.36
CA TRP A 95 10.59 -6.00 -7.41
C TRP A 95 10.98 -7.01 -8.48
N GLU A 96 10.02 -7.79 -8.95
CA GLU A 96 10.13 -8.66 -10.13
C GLU A 96 9.05 -8.24 -11.12
N PHE A 97 9.42 -8.12 -12.40
CA PHE A 97 8.53 -7.69 -13.47
C PHE A 97 8.18 -8.85 -14.42
N SER A 98 7.26 -8.62 -15.36
CA SER A 98 6.75 -9.66 -16.26
C SER A 98 7.79 -10.26 -17.19
N ASP A 99 8.86 -9.52 -17.50
CA ASP A 99 10.01 -9.98 -18.28
C ASP A 99 11.02 -10.78 -17.44
N GLY A 100 10.78 -10.94 -16.13
CA GLY A 100 11.66 -11.59 -15.18
C GLY A 100 12.80 -10.72 -14.66
N SER A 101 12.91 -9.47 -15.12
CA SER A 101 13.87 -8.51 -14.57
C SER A 101 13.55 -8.20 -13.12
N ARG A 102 14.59 -7.90 -12.33
CA ARG A 102 14.47 -7.65 -10.89
C ARG A 102 15.24 -6.42 -10.45
N THR A 103 14.65 -5.70 -9.51
CA THR A 103 15.27 -4.52 -8.88
C THR A 103 15.10 -4.57 -7.37
N SER A 104 16.21 -4.68 -6.65
CA SER A 104 16.24 -4.78 -5.19
C SER A 104 16.42 -3.42 -4.50
N SER A 105 15.44 -2.53 -4.66
CA SER A 105 15.45 -1.21 -4.03
C SER A 105 14.04 -0.65 -3.87
N VAL A 106 13.94 0.47 -3.13
CA VAL A 106 12.71 1.27 -3.11
C VAL A 106 12.60 2.01 -4.44
N LEU A 107 11.50 1.82 -5.14
CA LEU A 107 11.20 2.43 -6.43
C LEU A 107 10.13 3.51 -6.28
N GLY A 108 10.38 4.66 -6.91
CA GLY A 108 9.39 5.72 -7.05
C GLY A 108 8.32 5.38 -8.10
N VAL A 109 7.24 6.15 -8.10
CA VAL A 109 6.09 5.97 -9.00
C VAL A 109 6.52 5.96 -10.47
N ASN A 110 7.37 6.90 -10.87
CA ASN A 110 7.84 7.03 -12.26
C ASN A 110 8.67 5.82 -12.71
N GLN A 111 9.49 5.25 -11.83
CA GLN A 111 10.29 4.07 -12.16
C GLN A 111 9.38 2.85 -12.34
N LEU A 112 8.41 2.68 -11.45
CA LEU A 112 7.42 1.61 -11.57
C LEU A 112 6.62 1.75 -12.88
N ALA A 113 6.20 2.96 -13.23
CA ALA A 113 5.51 3.24 -14.49
C ALA A 113 6.36 2.87 -15.72
N GLN A 114 7.65 3.24 -15.72
CA GLN A 114 8.58 2.90 -16.80
C GLN A 114 8.78 1.39 -16.94
N LEU A 115 8.86 0.67 -15.81
CA LEU A 115 9.13 -0.78 -15.79
C LEU A 115 7.89 -1.62 -16.13
N THR A 116 6.68 -1.09 -15.93
CA THR A 116 5.43 -1.83 -16.20
C THR A 116 4.62 -1.30 -17.38
N GLY A 117 4.94 -0.11 -17.90
CA GLY A 117 4.14 0.58 -18.91
C GLY A 117 2.83 1.16 -18.38
N CYS A 118 2.62 1.21 -17.06
CA CYS A 118 1.40 1.74 -16.46
C CYS A 118 1.37 3.28 -16.46
N SER A 119 0.22 3.86 -16.83
CA SER A 119 -0.01 5.31 -16.75
C SER A 119 -0.25 5.78 -15.32
N LEU A 120 0.25 6.98 -14.98
CA LEU A 120 0.15 7.59 -13.64
C LEU A 120 -1.22 8.22 -13.34
N GLU A 121 -2.14 8.23 -14.31
CA GLU A 121 -3.47 8.84 -14.21
C GLU A 121 -4.45 8.07 -13.30
#